data_AF-A0A9R1HRW6-F1
#
_entry.id   AF-A0A9R1HRW6-F1
#
_cell.length_a   1.000
_cell.length_b   1.000
_cell.length_c   1.000
_cell.angle_alpha   90.00
_cell.angle_beta   90.00
_cell.angle_gamma   90.00
#
_symmetry.space_group_name_H-M   'P 1'
#
loop_
_entity.id
_entity.type
_entity.pdbx_description
1 polymer ?
#
loop_
_entity_poly.entity_id
_entity_poly.type
_entity_poly.pdbx_seq_one_letter_code
_entity_poly.pdbx_strand_id
1 'polypeptide(L)'
;MGDKGAQDITIDDMQPAVFKSFLHFIYTDSMPSIDDLEDDDKREMVKHLLMAADKYAMEKMKMICEGMLCKSLDVENVATLLALADQHNCSNLKDACVEFMLSSNRMNDVIASQGYVQLKRSSPDIIVDVFERAAKSRKI
;
A
#
# COMPACT_ATOMS: atom_id res chain seq x y z
N MET A 1 41.87 -21.59 -7.26
CA MET A 1 41.24 -21.35 -5.96
C MET A 1 39.84 -20.82 -6.21
N GLY A 2 38.80 -21.63 -5.97
CA GLY A 2 37.42 -21.17 -6.05
C GLY A 2 37.08 -20.44 -4.75
N ASP A 3 36.59 -19.21 -4.87
CA ASP A 3 36.07 -18.43 -3.76
C ASP A 3 34.93 -19.21 -3.08
N LYS A 4 35.14 -19.67 -1.85
CA LYS A 4 34.20 -20.51 -1.07
C LYS A 4 33.39 -19.67 -0.07
N GLY A 5 33.10 -18.40 -0.39
CA GLY A 5 32.55 -17.45 0.58
C GLY A 5 31.22 -16.78 0.21
N ALA A 6 30.85 -16.68 -1.07
CA ALA A 6 29.63 -15.98 -1.46
C ALA A 6 28.42 -16.93 -1.39
N GLN A 7 27.58 -16.76 -0.37
CA GLN A 7 26.22 -17.31 -0.37
C GLN A 7 25.33 -16.32 -1.12
N ASP A 8 24.90 -16.70 -2.32
CA ASP A 8 23.99 -15.88 -3.12
C ASP A 8 22.57 -15.95 -2.56
N ILE A 9 21.92 -14.79 -2.45
CA ILE A 9 20.51 -14.68 -2.07
C ILE A 9 19.72 -14.36 -3.35
N THR A 10 18.84 -15.27 -3.75
CA THR A 10 17.92 -15.03 -4.88
C THR A 10 16.69 -14.27 -4.39
N ILE A 11 16.30 -13.22 -5.13
CA ILE A 11 15.07 -12.46 -4.93
C ILE A 11 14.27 -12.53 -6.23
N ASP A 12 13.19 -13.31 -6.24
CA ASP A 12 12.34 -13.55 -7.41
C ASP A 12 11.03 -12.73 -7.41
N ASP A 13 10.64 -12.20 -6.27
CA ASP A 13 9.34 -11.56 -6.05
C ASP A 13 9.38 -10.01 -6.08
N MET A 14 10.49 -9.44 -6.54
CA MET A 14 10.67 -7.99 -6.61
C MET A 14 11.22 -7.57 -7.96
N GLN A 15 10.56 -6.59 -8.58
CA GLN A 15 11.06 -6.01 -9.83
C GLN A 15 12.42 -5.32 -9.61
N PRO A 16 13.35 -5.37 -10.60
CA PRO A 16 14.68 -4.77 -10.45
C PRO A 16 14.67 -3.28 -10.08
N ALA A 17 13.71 -2.50 -10.62
CA ALA A 17 13.57 -1.09 -10.31
C ALA A 17 13.15 -0.85 -8.86
N VAL A 18 12.18 -1.62 -8.36
CA VAL A 18 11.74 -1.60 -6.95
C VAL A 18 12.90 -2.01 -6.04
N PHE A 19 13.62 -3.07 -6.38
CA PHE A 19 14.75 -3.53 -5.57
C PHE A 19 15.89 -2.50 -5.50
N LYS A 20 16.19 -1.82 -6.61
CA LYS A 20 17.14 -0.71 -6.61
C LYS A 20 16.71 0.42 -5.67
N SER A 21 15.43 0.79 -5.70
CA SER A 21 14.84 1.79 -4.80
C SER A 21 14.84 1.36 -3.33
N PHE A 22 14.58 0.07 -3.08
CA PHE A 22 14.62 -0.53 -1.76
C PHE A 22 16.04 -0.54 -1.18
N LEU A 23 17.04 -0.94 -1.98
CA LEU A 23 18.45 -0.86 -1.61
C LEU A 23 18.90 0.57 -1.34
N HIS A 24 18.45 1.55 -2.16
CA HIS A 24 18.75 2.94 -1.89
C HIS A 24 18.33 3.32 -0.47
N PHE A 25 17.09 3.02 -0.08
CA PHE A 25 16.60 3.30 1.27
C PHE A 25 17.42 2.60 2.35
N ILE A 26 17.77 1.31 2.17
CA ILE A 26 18.60 0.57 3.14
C ILE A 26 19.94 1.26 3.39
N TYR A 27 20.58 1.78 2.34
CA TYR A 27 21.92 2.36 2.44
C TYR A 27 21.94 3.85 2.79
N THR A 28 20.86 4.60 2.52
CA THR A 28 20.81 6.06 2.71
C THR A 28 19.80 6.51 3.75
N ASP A 29 18.97 5.59 4.27
CA ASP A 29 17.86 5.87 5.18
C ASP A 29 16.88 6.94 4.65
N SER A 30 16.83 7.08 3.32
CA SER A 30 16.10 8.11 2.58
C SER A 30 15.33 7.50 1.42
N MET A 31 14.13 8.01 1.14
CA MET A 31 13.37 7.55 -0.03
C MET A 31 14.06 7.99 -1.33
N PRO A 32 14.15 7.11 -2.34
CA PRO A 32 14.68 7.49 -3.64
C PRO A 32 13.81 8.57 -4.27
N SER A 33 14.43 9.45 -5.07
CA SER A 33 13.68 10.38 -5.92
C SER A 33 12.87 9.58 -6.93
N ILE A 34 11.54 9.66 -6.81
CA ILE A 34 10.57 9.05 -7.73
C ILE A 34 9.68 10.12 -8.36
N ASP A 35 10.13 11.38 -8.33
CA ASP A 35 9.40 12.54 -8.85
C ASP A 35 9.46 12.65 -10.37
N ASP A 36 10.40 11.96 -11.01
CA ASP A 36 10.51 11.86 -12.47
C ASP A 36 9.51 10.85 -13.08
N LEU A 37 8.80 10.09 -12.24
CA LEU A 37 7.77 9.13 -12.68
C LEU A 37 6.42 9.82 -12.85
N GLU A 38 5.60 9.31 -13.76
CA GLU A 38 4.19 9.67 -13.84
C GLU A 38 3.46 9.29 -12.53
N ASP A 39 2.37 9.98 -12.19
CA ASP A 39 1.67 9.79 -10.91
C ASP A 39 1.23 8.34 -10.66
N ASP A 40 0.79 7.65 -11.72
CA ASP A 40 0.38 6.24 -11.65
C ASP A 40 1.59 5.32 -11.40
N ASP A 41 2.68 5.51 -12.13
CA ASP A 41 3.93 4.74 -11.95
C ASP A 41 4.56 4.99 -10.58
N LYS A 42 4.51 6.24 -10.10
CA LYS A 42 4.96 6.62 -8.77
C LYS A 42 4.15 5.89 -7.71
N ARG A 43 2.82 5.83 -7.87
CA ARG A 43 1.95 5.11 -6.94
C ARG A 43 2.21 3.60 -6.95
N GLU A 44 2.39 2.99 -8.12
CA GLU A 44 2.73 1.55 -8.21
C GLU A 44 4.10 1.25 -7.60
N MET A 45 5.10 2.11 -7.83
CA MET A 45 6.41 2.01 -7.17
C MET A 45 6.27 2.05 -5.65
N VAL A 46 5.50 2.99 -5.10
CA VAL A 46 5.28 3.09 -3.65
C VAL A 46 4.54 1.87 -3.09
N LYS A 47 3.54 1.32 -3.81
CA LYS A 47 2.87 0.07 -3.41
C LYS A 47 3.85 -1.09 -3.32
N HIS A 48 4.67 -1.30 -4.34
CA HIS A 48 5.67 -2.37 -4.34
C HIS A 48 6.74 -2.17 -3.27
N LEU A 49 7.15 -0.93 -2.99
CA LEU A 49 8.06 -0.61 -1.90
C LEU A 49 7.43 -0.86 -0.52
N LEU A 50 6.13 -0.62 -0.35
CA LEU A 50 5.40 -0.98 0.87
C LEU A 50 5.39 -2.50 1.07
N MET A 51 5.08 -3.27 0.03
CA MET A 51 5.12 -4.74 0.07
C MET A 51 6.51 -5.27 0.43
N ALA A 52 7.55 -4.69 -0.17
CA ALA A 52 8.94 -5.02 0.14
C ALA A 52 9.28 -4.66 1.60
N ALA A 53 8.89 -3.47 2.05
CA ALA A 53 9.16 -3.01 3.40
C ALA A 53 8.49 -3.91 4.44
N ASP A 54 7.26 -4.35 4.20
CA ASP A 54 6.57 -5.32 5.04
C ASP A 54 7.29 -6.68 5.05
N LYS A 55 7.62 -7.23 3.87
CA LYS A 55 8.33 -8.52 3.74
C LYS A 55 9.67 -8.56 4.48
N TYR A 56 10.43 -7.47 4.42
CA TYR A 56 11.77 -7.38 5.00
C TYR A 56 11.81 -6.63 6.34
N ALA A 57 10.64 -6.38 6.97
CA ALA A 57 10.50 -5.72 8.26
C ALA A 57 11.17 -4.32 8.35
N MET A 58 11.11 -3.56 7.26
CA MET A 58 11.62 -2.19 7.18
C MET A 58 10.55 -1.18 7.62
N GLU A 59 10.23 -1.18 8.91
CA GLU A 59 9.10 -0.41 9.49
C GLU A 59 9.12 1.08 9.15
N LYS A 60 10.29 1.72 9.18
CA LYS A 60 10.41 3.15 8.84
C LYS A 60 10.00 3.42 7.39
N MET A 61 10.43 2.58 6.47
CA MET A 61 10.08 2.68 5.05
C MET A 61 8.59 2.41 4.83
N LYS A 62 8.06 1.39 5.51
CA LYS A 62 6.63 1.04 5.49
C LYS A 62 5.77 2.23 5.90
N MET A 63 6.08 2.88 7.03
CA MET A 63 5.38 4.08 7.50
C MET A 63 5.44 5.25 6.50
N ILE A 64 6.58 5.46 5.84
CA ILE A 64 6.72 6.51 4.82
C ILE A 64 5.84 6.18 3.61
N CYS A 65 5.86 4.93 3.13
CA CYS A 65 5.04 4.49 2.00
C CYS A 65 3.55 4.62 2.32
N GLU A 66 3.11 4.23 3.53
CA GLU A 66 1.74 4.46 4.00
C GLU A 66 1.37 5.95 3.91
N GLY A 67 2.22 6.84 4.44
CA GLY A 67 1.97 8.28 4.40
C GLY A 67 1.90 8.86 2.98
N MET A 68 2.65 8.30 2.03
CA MET A 68 2.55 8.69 0.61
C MET A 68 1.25 8.21 -0.03
N LEU A 69 0.82 6.98 0.25
CA LEU A 69 -0.42 6.41 -0.27
C LEU A 69 -1.66 7.07 0.33
N CYS A 70 -1.64 7.44 1.62
CA CYS A 70 -2.73 8.20 2.25
C CYS A 70 -2.97 9.55 1.55
N LYS A 71 -1.92 10.19 1.05
CA LYS A 71 -2.00 11.48 0.35
C LYS A 71 -2.51 11.36 -1.09
N SER A 72 -2.42 10.17 -1.69
CA SER A 72 -2.85 9.91 -3.07
C SER A 72 -4.19 9.17 -3.16
N LEU A 73 -4.95 9.09 -2.06
CA LEU A 73 -6.27 8.45 -2.06
C LEU A 73 -7.24 9.14 -3.03
N ASP A 74 -7.83 8.34 -3.90
CA ASP A 74 -8.89 8.73 -4.82
C ASP A 74 -9.99 7.64 -4.87
N VAL A 75 -11.09 7.94 -5.56
CA VAL A 75 -12.26 7.04 -5.64
C VAL A 75 -11.96 5.71 -6.35
N GLU A 76 -11.06 5.73 -7.32
CA GLU A 76 -10.70 4.55 -8.11
C GLU A 76 -9.73 3.64 -7.36
N ASN A 77 -8.85 4.22 -6.55
CA ASN A 77 -7.75 3.53 -5.90
C ASN A 77 -8.02 3.13 -4.45
N VAL A 78 -8.95 3.78 -3.74
CA VAL A 78 -9.14 3.58 -2.30
C VAL A 78 -9.50 2.13 -1.95
N ALA A 79 -10.28 1.46 -2.78
CA ALA A 79 -10.64 0.05 -2.56
C ALA A 79 -9.41 -0.88 -2.71
N THR A 80 -8.57 -0.62 -3.70
CA THR A 80 -7.33 -1.39 -3.94
C THR A 80 -6.31 -1.13 -2.82
N LEU A 81 -6.18 0.12 -2.37
CA LEU A 81 -5.28 0.48 -1.28
C LEU A 81 -5.77 -0.06 0.07
N LEU A 82 -7.08 -0.13 0.28
CA LEU A 82 -7.65 -0.76 1.47
C LEU A 82 -7.34 -2.26 1.51
N ALA A 83 -7.44 -2.97 0.38
CA ALA A 83 -7.03 -4.37 0.29
C ALA A 83 -5.54 -4.55 0.62
N LEU A 84 -4.69 -3.70 0.03
CA LEU A 84 -3.25 -3.71 0.27
C LEU A 84 -2.93 -3.44 1.75
N ALA A 85 -3.61 -2.47 2.35
CA ALA A 85 -3.38 -2.10 3.74
C ALA A 85 -3.77 -3.21 4.72
N ASP A 86 -4.86 -3.92 4.45
CA ASP A 86 -5.28 -5.08 5.22
C ASP A 86 -4.27 -6.24 5.08
N GLN A 87 -3.88 -6.56 3.85
CA GLN A 87 -2.93 -7.63 3.55
C GLN A 87 -1.55 -7.42 4.23
N HIS A 88 -1.08 -6.18 4.28
CA HIS A 88 0.24 -5.82 4.82
C HIS A 88 0.17 -5.22 6.23
N ASN A 89 -0.95 -5.36 6.94
CA ASN A 89 -1.13 -4.85 8.30
C ASN A 89 -0.74 -3.35 8.47
N CYS A 90 -1.06 -2.52 7.48
CA CYS A 90 -0.83 -1.09 7.49
C CYS A 90 -2.01 -0.37 8.12
N SER A 91 -2.01 -0.23 9.45
CA SER A 91 -3.13 0.34 10.20
C SER A 91 -3.43 1.79 9.81
N ASN A 92 -2.40 2.63 9.59
CA ASN A 92 -2.62 4.04 9.27
C ASN A 92 -3.23 4.20 7.88
N LEU A 93 -2.74 3.44 6.90
CA LEU A 93 -3.33 3.44 5.56
C LEU A 93 -4.75 2.88 5.56
N LYS A 94 -5.00 1.80 6.32
CA LYS A 94 -6.34 1.21 6.46
C LYS A 94 -7.33 2.21 7.06
N ASP A 95 -6.95 2.87 8.13
CA ASP A 95 -7.79 3.89 8.79
C ASP A 95 -8.06 5.06 7.84
N ALA A 96 -7.05 5.58 7.15
CA ALA A 96 -7.22 6.65 6.17
C ALA A 96 -8.15 6.25 5.00
N CYS A 97 -8.05 5.00 4.50
CA CYS A 97 -8.95 4.50 3.46
C CYS A 97 -10.39 4.42 3.97
N VAL A 98 -10.60 3.90 5.19
CA VAL A 98 -11.94 3.84 5.81
C VAL A 98 -12.51 5.25 5.98
N GLU A 99 -11.74 6.19 6.54
CA GLU A 99 -12.18 7.57 6.71
C GLU A 99 -12.51 8.24 5.36
N PHE A 100 -11.71 8.01 4.33
CA PHE A 100 -11.97 8.51 2.98
C PHE A 100 -13.30 7.98 2.44
N MET A 101 -13.57 6.68 2.57
CA MET A 101 -14.81 6.07 2.11
C MET A 101 -16.03 6.56 2.91
N LEU A 102 -15.86 6.82 4.20
CA LEU A 102 -16.93 7.31 5.09
C LEU A 102 -17.16 8.82 5.02
N SER A 103 -16.23 9.58 4.43
CA SER A 103 -16.42 11.01 4.19
C SER A 103 -17.61 11.26 3.24
N SER A 104 -18.42 12.27 3.57
CA SER A 104 -19.75 12.49 2.99
C SER A 104 -19.77 12.39 1.46
N ASN A 105 -20.66 11.51 0.96
CA ASN A 105 -20.98 11.22 -0.44
C ASN A 105 -19.99 10.40 -1.27
N ARG A 106 -18.78 10.06 -0.77
CA ARG A 106 -17.81 9.29 -1.57
C ARG A 106 -18.09 7.80 -1.66
N MET A 107 -18.78 7.23 -0.67
CA MET A 107 -19.08 5.79 -0.64
C MET A 107 -19.85 5.32 -1.88
N ASN A 108 -20.78 6.12 -2.40
CA ASN A 108 -21.54 5.74 -3.59
C ASN A 108 -20.66 5.66 -4.83
N ASP A 109 -19.74 6.62 -4.99
CA ASP A 109 -18.81 6.64 -6.12
C ASP A 109 -17.80 5.49 -6.00
N VAL A 110 -17.32 5.19 -4.79
CA VAL A 110 -16.43 4.05 -4.54
C VAL A 110 -17.13 2.73 -4.84
N ILE A 111 -18.40 2.55 -4.46
CA ILE A 111 -19.16 1.34 -4.78
C ILE A 111 -19.33 1.14 -6.30
N ALA A 112 -19.37 2.23 -7.06
CA ALA A 112 -19.44 2.19 -8.52
C ALA A 112 -18.09 1.91 -9.20
N SER A 113 -16.97 2.03 -8.48
CA SER A 113 -15.63 1.86 -9.05
C SER A 113 -15.27 0.39 -9.30
N GLN A 114 -14.40 0.14 -10.28
CA GLN A 114 -13.91 -1.21 -10.57
C GLN A 114 -13.08 -1.78 -9.40
N GLY A 115 -12.36 -0.93 -8.68
CA GLY A 115 -11.58 -1.33 -7.51
C GLY A 115 -12.46 -1.96 -6.42
N TYR A 116 -13.65 -1.40 -6.18
CA TYR A 116 -14.57 -1.97 -5.19
C TYR A 116 -15.16 -3.31 -5.64
N VAL A 117 -15.46 -3.47 -6.92
CA VAL A 117 -15.93 -4.76 -7.48
C VAL A 117 -14.88 -5.86 -7.31
N GLN A 118 -13.59 -5.52 -7.48
CA GLN A 118 -12.49 -6.45 -7.23
C GLN A 118 -12.33 -6.78 -5.76
N LEU A 119 -12.31 -5.76 -4.88
CA LEU A 119 -12.24 -5.92 -3.43
C LEU A 119 -13.34 -6.86 -2.91
N LYS A 120 -14.57 -6.70 -3.41
CA LYS A 120 -15.72 -7.54 -3.03
C LYS A 120 -15.51 -9.02 -3.37
N ARG A 121 -14.76 -9.32 -4.43
CA ARG A 121 -14.46 -10.70 -4.86
C ARG A 121 -13.27 -11.29 -4.13
N SER A 122 -12.23 -10.49 -3.89
CA SER A 122 -10.99 -10.96 -3.28
C SER A 122 -11.10 -11.10 -1.77
N SER A 123 -11.76 -10.15 -1.11
CA SER A 123 -11.68 -9.97 0.35
C SER A 123 -12.98 -9.38 0.94
N PRO A 124 -14.08 -10.15 0.99
CA PRO A 124 -15.38 -9.65 1.45
C PRO A 124 -15.38 -9.24 2.93
N ASP A 125 -14.54 -9.85 3.77
CA ASP A 125 -14.44 -9.54 5.22
C ASP A 125 -14.03 -8.10 5.49
N ILE A 126 -13.19 -7.52 4.62
CA ILE A 126 -12.73 -6.12 4.72
C ILE A 126 -13.92 -5.16 4.59
N ILE A 127 -14.88 -5.49 3.71
CA ILE A 127 -16.09 -4.68 3.51
C ILE A 127 -16.94 -4.71 4.78
N VAL A 128 -17.05 -5.86 5.44
CA VAL A 128 -17.78 -5.98 6.72
C VAL A 128 -17.14 -5.10 7.79
N ASP A 129 -15.80 -5.11 7.92
CA ASP A 129 -15.08 -4.24 8.86
C ASP A 129 -15.34 -2.74 8.59
N VAL A 130 -15.32 -2.32 7.31
CA VAL A 130 -15.69 -0.94 6.93
C VAL A 130 -17.10 -0.60 7.38
N PHE A 131 -18.08 -1.48 7.15
CA PHE A 131 -19.47 -1.27 7.57
C PHE A 131 -19.63 -1.22 9.09
N GLU A 132 -18.96 -2.09 9.83
CA GLU A 132 -18.99 -2.09 11.29
C GLU A 132 -18.40 -0.81 11.87
N ARG A 133 -17.29 -0.34 11.30
CA ARG A 133 -16.69 0.96 11.66
C ARG A 133 -17.64 2.12 11.32
N ALA A 134 -18.26 2.10 10.14
CA ALA A 134 -19.26 3.09 9.74
C ALA A 134 -20.47 3.17 10.69
N ALA A 135 -20.93 2.01 11.18
CA ALA A 135 -22.05 1.90 12.10
C ALA A 135 -21.69 2.40 13.52
N LYS A 136 -20.43 2.24 13.93
CA LYS A 136 -19.91 2.77 15.20
C LYS A 136 -19.76 4.30 15.14
N SER A 137 -19.23 4.84 14.04
CA SER A 137 -19.03 6.30 13.88
C SER A 137 -20.33 7.11 13.80
N ARG A 138 -21.46 6.50 13.42
CA ARG A 138 -22.78 7.15 13.39
C ARG A 138 -23.50 7.20 14.75
N LYS A 139 -22.98 6.51 15.77
CA LYS A 139 -23.58 6.46 17.12
C LYS A 139 -23.00 7.51 18.09
N ILE A 140 -22.13 8.39 17.60
CA ILE A 140 -21.49 9.49 18.33
C ILE A 140 -22.02 10.80 17.75
#